data_AF-A0A1B8W7P6-F1
#
_entry.id   AF-A0A1B8W7P6-F1
#
_cell.length_a   1.000
_cell.length_b   1.000
_cell.length_c   1.000
_cell.angle_alpha   90.00
_cell.angle_beta   90.00
_cell.angle_gamma   90.00
#
_symmetry.space_group_name_H-M   'P 1'
#
loop_
_entity.id
_entity.type
_entity.pdbx_description
1 polymer ?
#
loop_
_entity_poly.entity_id
_entity_poly.type
_entity_poly.pdbx_seq_one_letter_code
_entity_poly.pdbx_strand_id
1 'polypeptide(L)'
;MIEGTIAIAAIKMPEDNQAGKRWIVLVYETEGETTTLKLNLFRKVSKAYFVDTHERPVAEGGVTIEDSLIEFEVMAHAVASICIEFEHGG
;
A
#
# COMPACT_ATOMS: atom_id res chain seq x y z
N MET A 1 -13.70 -16.52 8.21
CA MET A 1 -13.06 -16.66 6.89
C MET A 1 -12.51 -15.29 6.55
N ILE A 2 -11.24 -15.17 6.16
CA ILE A 2 -10.75 -13.93 5.57
C ILE A 2 -11.12 -14.08 4.10
N GLU A 3 -12.14 -13.35 3.64
CA GLU A 3 -12.56 -13.33 2.24
C GLU A 3 -11.70 -12.29 1.50
N GLY A 4 -11.15 -12.68 0.35
CA GLY A 4 -10.34 -11.79 -0.48
C GLY A 4 -9.41 -12.56 -1.42
N THR A 5 -9.22 -12.02 -2.61
CA THR A 5 -8.34 -12.53 -3.69
C THR A 5 -6.95 -11.90 -3.66
N ILE A 6 -6.64 -11.12 -2.61
CA ILE A 6 -5.38 -10.40 -2.46
C ILE A 6 -4.58 -10.97 -1.28
N ALA A 7 -3.33 -11.33 -1.54
CA ALA A 7 -2.37 -11.76 -0.53
C ALA A 7 -1.36 -10.63 -0.22
N ILE A 8 -1.02 -10.46 1.05
CA ILE A 8 0.10 -9.60 1.48
C ILE A 8 1.37 -10.44 1.44
N ALA A 9 2.29 -10.09 0.54
CA ALA A 9 3.58 -10.76 0.43
C ALA A 9 4.61 -10.21 1.43
N ALA A 10 4.58 -8.90 1.70
CA ALA A 10 5.52 -8.28 2.63
C ALA A 10 5.00 -6.95 3.20
N ILE A 11 5.46 -6.64 4.42
CA ILE A 11 5.41 -5.31 5.02
C ILE A 11 6.81 -5.01 5.52
N LYS A 12 7.42 -3.92 5.04
CA LYS A 12 8.79 -3.52 5.40
C LYS A 12 8.91 -2.01 5.57
N MET A 13 10.02 -1.55 6.12
CA MET A 13 10.41 -0.14 6.02
C MET A 13 11.12 0.08 4.67
N PRO A 14 11.05 1.30 4.09
CA PRO A 14 11.85 1.67 2.93
C PRO A 14 13.35 1.51 3.20
N GLU A 15 14.12 1.25 2.15
CA GLU A 15 15.58 1.09 2.18
C GLU A 15 16.30 2.43 2.39
N ASP A 16 15.69 3.53 1.94
CA ASP A 16 16.26 4.84 2.14
C ASP A 16 16.10 5.33 3.59
N ASN A 17 17.02 6.20 4.00
CA ASN A 17 17.04 6.75 5.35
C ASN A 17 16.29 8.10 5.44
N GLN A 18 15.32 8.35 4.54
CA GLN A 18 14.56 9.60 4.60
C GLN A 18 13.74 9.66 5.89
N ALA A 19 13.69 10.84 6.48
CA ALA A 19 12.95 11.09 7.72
C ALA A 19 11.46 10.80 7.53
N GLY A 20 10.93 9.87 8.32
CA GLY A 20 9.49 9.59 8.36
C GLY A 20 9.20 8.14 8.73
N LYS A 21 8.09 7.92 9.44
CA LYS A 21 7.56 6.57 9.67
C LYS A 21 6.82 6.16 8.41
N ARG A 22 7.50 5.38 7.56
CA ARG A 22 6.95 4.89 6.29
C ARG A 22 7.01 3.38 6.23
N TRP A 23 6.01 2.77 5.59
CA TRP A 23 5.99 1.34 5.30
C TRP A 23 5.83 1.12 3.80
N ILE A 24 6.48 0.07 3.29
CA ILE A 24 6.19 -0.52 2.00
C ILE A 24 5.33 -1.76 2.24
N VAL A 25 4.17 -1.81 1.60
CA VAL A 25 3.27 -2.96 1.61
C VAL A 25 3.24 -3.54 0.21
N LEU A 26 3.65 -4.80 0.10
CA LEU A 26 3.64 -5.56 -1.15
C LEU A 26 2.46 -6.52 -1.13
N VAL A 27 1.63 -6.45 -2.16
CA VAL A 27 0.47 -7.33 -2.35
C VAL A 27 0.45 -7.93 -3.74
N TYR A 28 -0.25 -9.05 -3.89
CA TYR A 28 -0.51 -9.66 -5.19
C TYR A 28 -1.89 -10.31 -5.23
N GLU A 29 -2.45 -10.35 -6.42
CA GLU A 29 -3.74 -10.97 -6.71
C GLU A 29 -3.58 -12.46 -7.01
N THR A 30 -4.49 -13.31 -6.53
CA THR A 30 -4.34 -14.79 -6.52
C THR A 30 -5.30 -15.54 -7.42
N GLU A 31 -6.42 -14.95 -7.83
CA GLU A 31 -7.54 -15.64 -8.51
C GLU A 31 -7.81 -15.15 -9.94
N GLY A 32 -7.08 -14.15 -10.43
CA GLY A 32 -7.26 -13.55 -11.75
C GLY A 32 -8.36 -12.49 -11.82
N GLU A 33 -8.73 -11.89 -10.70
CA GLU A 33 -9.79 -10.88 -10.63
C GLU A 33 -9.26 -9.52 -10.15
N THR A 34 -9.51 -8.46 -10.93
CA THR A 34 -9.25 -7.09 -10.48
C THR A 34 -10.04 -6.81 -9.20
N THR A 35 -9.34 -6.43 -8.15
CA THR A 35 -9.91 -6.34 -6.80
C THR A 35 -9.54 -5.03 -6.14
N THR A 36 -10.54 -4.38 -5.52
CA THR A 36 -10.33 -3.23 -4.66
C THR A 36 -9.92 -3.68 -3.26
N LEU A 37 -8.71 -3.33 -2.84
CA LEU A 37 -8.20 -3.58 -1.51
C LEU A 37 -8.41 -2.36 -0.61
N LYS A 38 -8.92 -2.60 0.60
CA LYS A 38 -8.98 -1.61 1.67
C LYS A 38 -8.10 -2.07 2.84
N LEU A 39 -7.16 -1.23 3.26
CA LEU A 39 -6.30 -1.48 4.42
C LEU A 39 -6.61 -0.48 5.53
N ASN A 40 -7.14 -0.97 6.64
CA ASN A 40 -7.31 -0.17 7.85
C ASN A 40 -6.03 -0.24 8.70
N LEU A 41 -5.38 0.89 8.88
CA LEU A 41 -4.06 0.97 9.49
C LEU A 41 -4.19 1.42 10.96
N PHE A 42 -3.16 1.12 11.75
CA PHE A 42 -3.13 1.48 13.18
C PHE A 42 -3.00 2.99 13.44
N ARG A 43 -2.85 3.79 12.38
CA ARG A 43 -2.50 5.20 12.45
C ARG A 43 -2.93 5.95 11.20
N LYS A 44 -3.19 7.25 11.36
CA LYS A 44 -3.48 8.18 10.27
C LYS A 44 -2.37 8.22 9.22
N VAL A 45 -2.78 8.25 7.97
CA VAL A 45 -1.93 8.28 6.78
C VAL A 45 -1.88 9.70 6.24
N SER A 46 -0.67 10.23 6.08
CA SER A 46 -0.45 11.54 5.45
C SER A 46 -0.30 11.45 3.94
N LYS A 47 0.27 10.35 3.43
CA LYS A 47 0.44 10.10 1.99
C LYS A 47 0.47 8.60 1.72
N ALA A 48 -0.07 8.18 0.58
CA ALA A 48 0.09 6.83 0.08
C ALA A 48 0.20 6.86 -1.46
N TYR A 49 1.12 6.08 -2.01
CA TYR A 49 1.37 6.04 -3.46
C TYR A 49 1.98 4.71 -3.86
N PHE A 50 1.74 4.30 -5.10
CA PHE A 50 2.39 3.14 -5.68
C PHE A 50 3.88 3.38 -5.86
N VAL A 51 4.66 2.31 -5.71
CA VAL A 51 6.11 2.30 -5.97
C VAL A 51 6.50 1.12 -6.83
N ASP A 52 7.63 1.24 -7.54
CA ASP A 52 8.23 0.12 -8.26
C ASP A 52 8.99 -0.85 -7.33
N THR A 53 9.62 -1.88 -7.88
CA THR A 53 10.40 -2.87 -7.11
C THR A 53 11.64 -2.28 -6.43
N HIS A 54 12.05 -1.07 -6.82
CA HIS A 54 13.14 -0.31 -6.21
C HIS A 54 12.62 0.79 -5.26
N GLU A 55 11.34 0.70 -4.86
CA GLU A 55 10.67 1.63 -3.94
C GLU A 55 10.57 3.07 -4.45
N ARG A 56 10.68 3.26 -5.76
CA ARG A 56 10.56 4.59 -6.37
C ARG A 56 9.10 4.89 -6.68
N PRO A 57 8.59 6.10 -6.41
CA PRO A 57 7.23 6.46 -6.77
C PRO A 57 6.97 6.24 -8.25
N VAL A 58 5.90 5.51 -8.57
CA VAL A 58 5.29 5.58 -9.90
C VAL A 58 4.25 6.71 -9.90
N ALA A 59 3.86 7.20 -11.09
CA ALA A 59 3.04 8.41 -11.26
C ALA A 59 1.93 8.57 -10.21
N GLU A 60 1.71 9.81 -9.73
CA GLU A 60 0.77 10.08 -8.64
C GLU A 60 -0.68 9.71 -9.01
N GLY A 61 -1.37 9.04 -8.06
CA GLY A 61 -2.78 8.66 -8.19
C GLY A 61 -3.07 7.21 -7.77
N GLY A 62 -4.34 6.82 -7.83
CA GLY A 62 -4.77 5.42 -7.66
C GLY A 62 -4.86 4.91 -6.22
N VAL A 63 -4.54 5.74 -5.21
CA VAL A 63 -4.76 5.42 -3.80
C VAL A 63 -5.65 6.49 -3.17
N THR A 64 -6.78 6.08 -2.59
CA THR A 64 -7.65 6.93 -1.78
C THR A 64 -7.27 6.79 -0.31
N ILE A 65 -7.29 7.90 0.43
CA ILE A 65 -6.95 7.94 1.85
C ILE A 65 -8.13 8.55 2.61
N GLU A 66 -8.61 7.85 3.63
CA GLU A 66 -9.61 8.31 4.58
C GLU A 66 -9.10 8.05 6.00
N ASP A 67 -8.44 9.07 6.58
CA ASP A 67 -7.83 9.00 7.91
C ASP A 67 -6.77 7.89 8.04
N SER A 68 -7.16 6.72 8.54
CA SER A 68 -6.31 5.53 8.70
C SER A 68 -6.63 4.42 7.69
N LEU A 69 -7.65 4.62 6.86
CA LEU A 69 -8.01 3.70 5.78
C LEU A 69 -7.33 4.13 4.48
N ILE A 70 -6.71 3.19 3.79
CA ILE A 70 -6.31 3.38 2.39
C ILE A 70 -7.03 2.40 1.49
N GLU A 71 -7.33 2.83 0.26
CA GLU A 71 -8.05 2.05 -0.73
C GLU A 71 -7.39 2.18 -2.10
N PHE A 72 -7.17 1.06 -2.77
CA PHE A 72 -6.59 1.03 -4.12
C PHE A 72 -6.98 -0.25 -4.85
N GLU A 73 -6.86 -0.24 -6.17
CA GLU A 73 -7.13 -1.40 -7.02
C GLU A 73 -5.85 -2.21 -7.29
N VAL A 74 -5.98 -3.53 -7.25
CA VAL A 74 -4.96 -4.47 -7.71
C VAL A 74 -5.53 -5.23 -8.91
N MET A 75 -4.86 -5.11 -10.06
CA MET A 75 -5.29 -5.77 -11.29
C MET A 75 -5.18 -7.30 -11.19
N ALA A 76 -6.00 -8.01 -11.95
CA ALA A 76 -5.90 -9.46 -12.13
C ALA A 76 -4.45 -9.91 -12.40
N HIS A 77 -3.97 -10.90 -11.63
CA HIS A 77 -2.61 -11.45 -11.69
C HIS A 77 -1.47 -10.43 -11.49
N ALA A 78 -1.77 -9.24 -10.97
CA ALA A 78 -0.76 -8.21 -10.76
C ALA A 78 -0.15 -8.26 -9.35
N VAL A 79 1.02 -7.64 -9.27
CA VAL A 79 1.71 -7.32 -8.03
C VAL A 79 1.71 -5.81 -7.87
N ALA A 80 1.40 -5.33 -6.68
CA ALA A 80 1.42 -3.91 -6.35
C ALA A 80 2.23 -3.66 -5.08
N SER A 81 3.04 -2.60 -5.10
CA SER A 81 3.72 -2.08 -3.90
C SER A 81 3.19 -0.69 -3.60
N ILE A 82 2.82 -0.45 -2.35
CA ILE A 82 2.40 0.86 -1.85
C ILE A 82 3.40 1.34 -0.81
N CYS A 83 3.87 2.57 -0.96
CA CYS A 83 4.50 3.30 0.13
C CYS A 83 3.43 4.06 0.91
N ILE A 84 3.39 3.86 2.23
CA ILE A 84 2.46 4.50 3.15
C ILE A 84 3.27 5.38 4.09
N GLU A 85 2.95 6.66 4.15
CA GLU A 85 3.54 7.63 5.06
C GLU A 85 2.53 7.94 6.17
N PHE A 86 2.94 7.74 7.42
CA PHE A 86 2.09 8.02 8.57
C PHE A 86 2.29 9.45 9.07
N GLU A 87 1.22 10.05 9.61
CA GLU A 87 1.33 11.33 10.29
C GLU A 87 2.33 11.27 11.46
N HIS A 88 3.05 12.35 11.71
CA HIS A 88 3.91 12.44 12.89
C HIS A 88 3.05 12.48 14.16
N GLY A 89 3.52 11.82 15.22
CA GLY A 89 2.84 11.89 16.51
C GLY A 89 3.37 13.09 17.23
N GLY A 90 2.47 13.95 17.69
CA GLY A 90 2.81 14.88 18.76
C GLY A 90 3.36 14.15 19.98
#